data_AF-A0A7W0VRC1-F1
#
_entry.id   AF-A0A7W0VRC1-F1
#
_cell.length_a   1.000
_cell.length_b   1.000
_cell.length_c   1.000
_cell.angle_alpha   90.00
_cell.angle_beta   90.00
_cell.angle_gamma   90.00
#
_symmetry.space_group_name_H-M   'P 1'
#
loop_
_entity.id
_entity.type
_entity.pdbx_description
1 polymer ?
#
loop_
_entity_poly.entity_id
_entity_poly.type
_entity_poly.pdbx_seq_one_letter_code
_entity_poly.pdbx_strand_id
1 'polypeptide(L)'
;MRAVPLFVLLAACATPVGDDAAEDADDKGDRGTSTRFTEVDPTRSTKAFRTYIGKALDVLAANRSELAQLTLKSIQAGHVKIDELADLTCADFERVRSDLPDAGLTPDDYAHLRDTRSSVRATIENELDGYMWSNRIYVARGRDSKRLAATLIHEVNHVVNRSEVGYYDDLPTSAFIHEYRAFYLEAQFDPSEYEGIDLVDHVITSYELDRSKIKPAVLANPVTERLLPTAAAWKARKVSADVETVPPVCR
;
A
#
# COMPACT_ATOMS: atom_id res chain seq x y z
N MET A 1 29.39 -7.36 -11.86
CA MET A 1 29.09 -5.93 -12.11
C MET A 1 28.79 -5.32 -10.74
N ARG A 2 29.53 -4.28 -10.35
CA ARG A 2 29.45 -3.68 -9.02
C ARG A 2 28.28 -2.70 -9.01
N ALA A 3 27.32 -2.92 -8.12
CA ALA A 3 26.24 -1.99 -7.84
C ALA A 3 26.85 -0.68 -7.31
N VAL A 4 26.47 0.43 -7.94
CA VAL A 4 26.83 1.78 -7.51
C VAL A 4 25.79 2.18 -6.47
N PRO A 5 26.16 2.55 -5.23
CA PRO A 5 25.20 2.91 -4.22
C PRO A 5 24.73 4.33 -4.49
N LEU A 6 23.42 4.55 -4.58
CA LEU A 6 22.87 5.90 -4.64
C LEU A 6 21.56 5.98 -3.88
N PHE A 7 21.67 6.55 -2.68
CA PHE A 7 20.57 7.00 -1.84
C PHE A 7 19.63 7.92 -2.63
N VAL A 8 18.34 7.58 -2.67
CA VAL A 8 17.28 8.54 -2.97
C VAL A 8 16.48 8.73 -1.69
N LEU A 9 16.89 9.73 -0.92
CA LEU A 9 16.07 10.35 0.11
C LEU A 9 14.86 11.00 -0.58
N LEU A 10 13.65 10.50 -0.31
CA LEU A 10 12.44 11.31 -0.41
C LEU A 10 12.48 12.37 0.69
N ALA A 11 13.25 13.43 0.46
CA ALA A 11 13.18 14.65 1.26
C ALA A 11 11.96 15.46 0.79
N ALA A 12 10.77 15.04 1.21
CA ALA A 12 9.66 15.97 1.33
C ALA A 12 10.02 16.92 2.48
N CYS A 13 10.18 18.21 2.18
CA CYS A 13 10.33 19.25 3.20
C CYS A 13 9.03 19.38 3.99
N ALA A 14 8.79 18.49 4.95
CA ALA A 14 7.82 18.70 6.00
C ALA A 14 8.42 19.72 6.98
N THR A 15 7.96 20.96 6.90
CA THR A 15 8.22 21.94 7.96
C THR A 15 7.61 21.40 9.27
N PRO A 16 8.39 21.33 10.37
CA PRO A 16 7.86 20.90 11.64
C PRO A 16 6.94 22.01 12.18
N VAL A 17 5.64 21.74 12.23
CA VAL A 17 4.75 22.49 13.11
C VAL A 17 4.91 21.85 14.48
N GLY A 18 5.72 22.49 15.32
CA GLY A 18 5.89 22.15 16.71
C GLY A 18 4.71 22.61 17.57
N ASP A 19 4.50 21.81 18.61
CA ASP A 19 3.77 22.02 19.87
C ASP A 19 2.23 22.10 19.83
N ASP A 20 1.59 20.99 20.25
CA ASP A 20 1.32 20.82 21.69
C ASP A 20 1.13 19.34 22.10
N ALA A 21 1.77 19.03 23.24
CA ALA A 21 1.62 17.90 24.17
C ALA A 21 0.20 17.33 24.33
N ALA A 22 -0.06 16.12 24.84
CA ALA A 22 0.68 14.97 25.33
C ALA A 22 -0.38 13.87 25.61
N GLU A 23 0.08 12.63 25.78
CA GLU A 23 -0.63 11.52 26.44
C GLU A 23 -1.99 11.12 25.87
N ASP A 24 -2.01 9.98 25.19
CA ASP A 24 -3.09 9.04 25.49
C ASP A 24 -2.52 7.63 25.56
N ALA A 25 -2.68 7.06 26.74
CA ALA A 25 -2.35 5.70 27.05
C ALA A 25 -3.05 4.77 26.03
N ASP A 26 -2.32 3.73 25.60
CA ASP A 26 -2.88 2.59 24.87
C ASP A 26 -3.95 1.91 25.75
N ASP A 27 -5.16 2.46 25.74
CA ASP A 27 -6.35 1.84 26.30
C ASP A 27 -6.72 0.66 25.41
N LYS A 28 -6.29 -0.52 25.83
CA LYS A 28 -6.68 -1.82 25.27
C LYS A 28 -8.13 -2.21 25.62
N GLY A 29 -8.99 -1.24 25.94
CA GLY A 29 -10.33 -1.41 26.48
C GLY A 29 -11.44 -1.69 25.48
N ASP A 30 -11.24 -1.51 24.16
CA ASP A 30 -12.34 -1.66 23.20
C ASP A 30 -11.92 -2.47 21.96
N ARG A 31 -11.96 -3.81 22.12
CA ARG A 31 -11.83 -4.78 21.02
C ARG A 31 -13.12 -4.87 20.18
N GLY A 32 -13.86 -3.78 20.03
CA GLY A 32 -14.98 -3.71 19.10
C GLY A 32 -14.50 -3.93 17.67
N THR A 33 -15.13 -4.84 16.94
CA THR A 33 -14.86 -5.04 15.51
C THR A 33 -15.23 -3.79 14.73
N SER A 34 -14.38 -3.36 13.78
CA SER A 34 -14.76 -2.31 12.84
C SER A 34 -15.99 -2.77 12.03
N THR A 35 -17.02 -1.95 11.98
CA THR A 35 -18.19 -2.21 11.13
C THR A 35 -18.03 -1.67 9.71
N ARG A 36 -16.94 -0.92 9.45
CA ARG A 36 -16.73 -0.18 8.19
C ARG A 36 -15.75 -0.85 7.23
N PHE A 37 -14.87 -1.70 7.74
CA PHE A 37 -13.90 -2.48 6.95
C PHE A 37 -13.53 -3.76 7.70
N THR A 38 -12.95 -4.73 7.00
CA THR A 38 -12.45 -5.97 7.61
C THR A 38 -10.96 -5.83 7.94
N GLU A 39 -10.57 -6.20 9.15
CA GLU A 39 -9.17 -6.20 9.60
C GLU A 39 -8.46 -7.49 9.13
N VAL A 40 -7.13 -7.44 8.95
CA VAL A 40 -6.33 -8.64 8.66
C VAL A 40 -6.30 -9.53 9.91
N ASP A 41 -5.95 -8.96 11.05
CA ASP A 41 -5.99 -9.56 12.38
C ASP A 41 -6.71 -8.62 13.37
N PRO A 42 -8.04 -8.77 13.56
CA PRO A 42 -8.82 -7.89 14.44
C PRO A 42 -8.37 -7.95 15.92
N THR A 43 -7.56 -8.93 16.30
CA THR A 43 -7.02 -9.03 17.67
C THR A 43 -5.85 -8.07 17.91
N ARG A 44 -5.27 -7.51 16.83
CA ARG A 44 -4.13 -6.58 16.88
C ARG A 44 -4.52 -5.12 16.67
N SER A 45 -5.59 -4.87 15.95
CA SER A 45 -6.03 -3.51 15.60
C SER A 45 -6.56 -2.73 16.81
N THR A 46 -6.33 -1.42 16.81
CA THR A 46 -6.71 -0.50 17.89
C THR A 46 -7.87 0.42 17.48
N LYS A 47 -8.59 0.99 18.46
CA LYS A 47 -9.60 2.02 18.19
C LYS A 47 -9.01 3.25 17.49
N ALA A 48 -7.78 3.62 17.84
CA ALA A 48 -7.05 4.70 17.18
C ALA A 48 -6.83 4.41 15.69
N PHE A 49 -6.42 3.18 15.36
CA PHE A 49 -6.27 2.75 13.97
C PHE A 49 -7.60 2.75 13.21
N ARG A 50 -8.67 2.21 13.81
CA ARG A 50 -10.01 2.21 13.19
C ARG A 50 -10.51 3.62 12.90
N THR A 51 -10.22 4.56 13.80
CA THR A 51 -10.52 5.98 13.62
C THR A 51 -9.68 6.58 12.49
N TYR A 52 -8.39 6.25 12.43
CA TYR A 52 -7.47 6.68 11.39
C TYR A 52 -7.94 6.26 9.99
N ILE A 53 -8.21 4.97 9.79
CA ILE A 53 -8.79 4.45 8.55
C ILE A 53 -10.16 5.08 8.28
N GLY A 54 -11.01 5.20 9.31
CA GLY A 54 -12.35 5.77 9.19
C GLY A 54 -12.36 7.16 8.55
N LYS A 55 -11.39 8.03 8.91
CA LYS A 55 -11.25 9.36 8.31
C LYS A 55 -10.94 9.31 6.80
N ALA A 56 -10.06 8.40 6.36
CA ALA A 56 -9.80 8.22 4.92
C ALA A 56 -11.03 7.66 4.19
N LEU A 57 -11.78 6.74 4.82
CA LEU A 57 -13.04 6.25 4.25
C LEU A 57 -14.09 7.36 4.13
N ASP A 58 -14.10 8.33 5.05
CA ASP A 58 -14.97 9.51 4.95
C ASP A 58 -14.58 10.41 3.76
N VAL A 59 -13.28 10.56 3.48
CA VAL A 59 -12.79 11.27 2.27
C VAL A 59 -13.27 10.56 1.00
N LEU A 60 -13.12 9.23 0.94
CA LEU A 60 -13.62 8.44 -0.20
C LEU A 60 -15.15 8.57 -0.35
N ALA A 61 -15.89 8.54 0.74
CA ALA A 61 -17.36 8.66 0.73
C ALA A 61 -17.82 10.05 0.25
N ALA A 62 -17.10 11.11 0.61
CA ALA A 62 -17.39 12.48 0.18
C ALA A 62 -17.09 12.70 -1.31
N ASN A 63 -16.13 11.96 -1.88
CA ASN A 63 -15.76 12.05 -3.28
C ASN A 63 -16.74 11.24 -4.16
N ARG A 64 -17.49 11.92 -5.04
CA ARG A 64 -18.53 11.31 -5.90
C ARG A 64 -18.00 10.66 -7.18
N SER A 65 -16.68 10.62 -7.39
CA SER A 65 -16.11 9.92 -8.54
C SER A 65 -16.39 8.42 -8.47
N GLU A 66 -16.56 7.78 -9.63
CA GLU A 66 -16.76 6.32 -9.70
C GLU A 66 -15.61 5.55 -9.04
N LEU A 67 -14.37 6.01 -9.24
CA LEU A 67 -13.16 5.43 -8.64
C LEU A 67 -13.24 5.38 -7.10
N ALA A 68 -13.55 6.50 -6.46
CA ALA A 68 -13.62 6.57 -4.99
C ALA A 68 -14.76 5.69 -4.46
N GLN A 69 -15.92 5.70 -5.13
CA GLN A 69 -17.08 4.90 -4.73
C GLN A 69 -16.85 3.40 -4.90
N LEU A 70 -16.18 2.96 -5.98
CA LEU A 70 -15.81 1.57 -6.17
C LEU A 70 -14.80 1.11 -5.12
N THR A 71 -13.78 1.94 -4.84
CA THR A 71 -12.77 1.65 -3.80
C THR A 71 -13.42 1.48 -2.44
N LEU A 72 -14.26 2.44 -2.03
CA LEU A 72 -14.98 2.40 -0.76
C LEU A 72 -15.87 1.15 -0.66
N LYS A 73 -16.64 0.85 -1.71
CA LYS A 73 -17.53 -0.32 -1.74
C LYS A 73 -16.76 -1.61 -1.56
N SER A 74 -15.59 -1.73 -2.16
CA SER A 74 -14.76 -2.94 -2.04
C SER A 74 -14.19 -3.15 -0.66
N ILE A 75 -13.80 -2.06 0.02
CA ILE A 75 -13.38 -2.09 1.42
C ILE A 75 -14.55 -2.52 2.32
N GLN A 76 -15.73 -1.88 2.16
CA GLN A 76 -16.91 -2.17 2.97
C GLN A 76 -17.46 -3.58 2.75
N ALA A 77 -17.33 -4.13 1.54
CA ALA A 77 -17.73 -5.50 1.22
C ALA A 77 -16.74 -6.56 1.72
N GLY A 78 -15.62 -6.16 2.35
CA GLY A 78 -14.58 -7.08 2.83
C GLY A 78 -13.82 -7.77 1.69
N HIS A 79 -13.83 -7.19 0.48
CA HIS A 79 -13.01 -7.69 -0.63
C HIS A 79 -11.52 -7.45 -0.40
N VAL A 80 -11.19 -6.50 0.48
CA VAL A 80 -9.86 -6.29 1.00
C VAL A 80 -9.92 -6.27 2.52
N LYS A 81 -8.82 -6.64 3.15
CA LYS A 81 -8.59 -6.54 4.59
C LYS A 81 -7.51 -5.50 4.83
N ILE A 82 -7.66 -4.67 5.85
CA ILE A 82 -6.75 -3.53 6.10
C ILE A 82 -6.21 -3.61 7.52
N ASP A 83 -4.89 -3.48 7.68
CA ASP A 83 -4.22 -3.27 8.97
C ASP A 83 -3.02 -2.32 8.85
N GLU A 84 -2.28 -2.09 9.94
CA GLU A 84 -1.06 -1.29 9.93
C GLU A 84 0.13 -2.10 9.40
N LEU A 85 1.12 -1.44 8.81
CA LEU A 85 2.42 -2.06 8.51
C LEU A 85 3.07 -2.68 9.75
N ALA A 86 2.84 -2.11 10.93
CA ALA A 86 3.30 -2.67 12.20
C ALA A 86 2.62 -4.02 12.56
N ASP A 87 1.49 -4.34 11.94
CA ASP A 87 0.69 -5.55 12.19
C ASP A 87 0.74 -6.55 11.02
N LEU A 88 1.77 -6.46 10.16
CA LEU A 88 2.07 -7.48 9.15
C LEU A 88 1.97 -8.89 9.77
N THR A 89 1.39 -9.83 9.02
CA THR A 89 1.56 -11.24 9.39
C THR A 89 3.01 -11.63 9.22
N CYS A 90 3.45 -12.67 9.93
CA CYS A 90 4.77 -13.27 9.72
C CYS A 90 5.08 -13.52 8.23
N ALA A 91 4.12 -14.12 7.51
CA ALA A 91 4.31 -14.44 6.10
C ALA A 91 4.48 -13.20 5.23
N ASP A 92 3.70 -12.15 5.50
CA ASP A 92 3.78 -10.91 4.73
C ASP A 92 5.02 -10.10 5.12
N PHE A 93 5.50 -10.17 6.37
CA PHE A 93 6.79 -9.60 6.77
C PHE A 93 7.96 -10.25 6.01
N GLU A 94 7.98 -11.57 5.87
CA GLU A 94 9.01 -12.25 5.08
C GLU A 94 8.98 -11.85 3.59
N ARG A 95 7.80 -11.49 3.07
CA ARG A 95 7.66 -10.93 1.72
C ARG A 95 8.23 -9.52 1.65
N VAL A 96 7.82 -8.63 2.55
CA VAL A 96 8.39 -7.27 2.66
C VAL A 96 9.92 -7.32 2.77
N ARG A 97 10.47 -8.23 3.58
CA ARG A 97 11.92 -8.44 3.69
C ARG A 97 12.57 -8.85 2.37
N SER A 98 11.88 -9.66 1.56
CA SER A 98 12.36 -10.05 0.23
C SER A 98 12.23 -8.93 -0.80
N ASP A 99 11.21 -8.09 -0.67
CA ASP A 99 10.91 -6.99 -1.59
C ASP A 99 11.78 -5.75 -1.28
N LEU A 100 12.27 -5.62 -0.04
CA LEU A 100 13.16 -4.55 0.43
C LEU A 100 14.54 -5.10 0.88
N PRO A 101 15.36 -5.64 -0.04
CA PRO A 101 16.65 -6.23 0.33
C PRO A 101 17.62 -5.23 0.96
N ASP A 102 17.55 -3.95 0.57
CA ASP A 102 18.45 -2.90 1.04
C ASP A 102 18.07 -2.34 2.42
N ALA A 103 16.85 -2.65 2.92
CA ALA A 103 16.42 -2.29 4.26
C ALA A 103 17.16 -3.08 5.36
N GLY A 104 17.90 -4.13 5.01
CA GLY A 104 18.71 -4.92 5.94
C GLY A 104 17.89 -5.71 6.97
N LEU A 105 16.60 -5.92 6.70
CA LEU A 105 15.68 -6.65 7.57
C LEU A 105 16.07 -8.13 7.68
N THR A 106 15.96 -8.67 8.90
CA THR A 106 16.21 -10.08 9.23
C THR A 106 14.94 -10.76 9.72
N PRO A 107 14.85 -12.10 9.70
CA PRO A 107 13.68 -12.81 10.24
C PRO A 107 13.37 -12.47 11.72
N ASP A 108 14.39 -12.24 12.54
CA ASP A 108 14.24 -11.94 13.98
C ASP A 108 13.58 -10.57 14.22
N ASP A 109 13.66 -9.64 13.26
CA ASP A 109 13.08 -8.31 13.36
C ASP A 109 11.54 -8.33 13.43
N TYR A 110 10.89 -9.41 12.98
CA TYR A 110 9.44 -9.57 13.09
C TYR A 110 8.95 -9.45 14.54
N ALA A 111 9.71 -9.97 15.50
CA ALA A 111 9.38 -9.88 16.93
C ALA A 111 9.37 -8.44 17.44
N HIS A 112 10.09 -7.54 16.77
CA HIS A 112 10.26 -6.13 17.12
C HIS A 112 9.38 -5.18 16.29
N LEU A 113 8.65 -5.68 15.30
CA LEU A 113 7.85 -4.85 14.38
C LEU A 113 6.79 -3.99 15.11
N ARG A 114 6.24 -4.52 16.20
CA ARG A 114 5.19 -3.86 17.01
C ARG A 114 5.74 -3.00 18.13
N ASP A 115 7.04 -3.06 18.40
CA ASP A 115 7.66 -2.21 19.39
C ASP A 115 7.82 -0.81 18.79
N THR A 116 7.07 0.16 19.33
CA THR A 116 7.13 1.56 18.88
C THR A 116 8.48 2.22 19.11
N ARG A 117 9.37 1.60 19.90
CA ARG A 117 10.76 2.02 20.10
C ARG A 117 11.76 1.31 19.19
N SER A 118 11.33 0.26 18.48
CA SER A 118 12.17 -0.44 17.52
C SER A 118 12.34 0.39 16.25
N SER A 119 13.56 0.40 15.70
CA SER A 119 13.81 0.99 14.40
C SER A 119 13.19 0.19 13.25
N VAL A 120 12.83 -1.08 13.45
CA VAL A 120 12.28 -1.97 12.41
C VAL A 120 11.03 -1.37 11.78
N ARG A 121 10.09 -0.90 12.61
CA ARG A 121 8.86 -0.24 12.13
C ARG A 121 9.20 0.98 11.28
N ALA A 122 10.07 1.85 11.79
CA ALA A 122 10.46 3.07 11.09
C ALA A 122 11.18 2.77 9.78
N THR A 123 12.02 1.73 9.73
CA THR A 123 12.65 1.27 8.49
C THR A 123 11.59 0.92 7.45
N ILE A 124 10.57 0.13 7.81
CA ILE A 124 9.50 -0.25 6.85
C ILE A 124 8.64 0.96 6.46
N GLU A 125 8.19 1.77 7.43
CA GLU A 125 7.32 2.93 7.17
C GLU A 125 8.03 4.08 6.42
N ASN A 126 9.36 4.10 6.40
CA ASN A 126 10.13 5.05 5.58
C ASN A 126 10.20 4.62 4.10
N GLU A 127 10.12 3.32 3.83
CA GLU A 127 10.16 2.76 2.47
C GLU A 127 8.76 2.62 1.88
N LEU A 128 7.74 2.37 2.71
CA LEU A 128 6.39 2.00 2.28
C LEU A 128 5.31 2.89 2.90
N ASP A 129 4.49 3.52 2.06
CA ASP A 129 3.22 4.15 2.45
C ASP A 129 2.10 3.11 2.65
N GLY A 130 2.12 2.10 1.77
CA GLY A 130 1.19 1.00 1.70
C GLY A 130 1.91 -0.25 1.25
N TYR A 131 1.35 -1.40 1.57
CA TYR A 131 1.79 -2.68 1.05
C TYR A 131 0.57 -3.57 0.85
N MET A 132 0.56 -4.33 -0.24
CA MET A 132 -0.48 -5.32 -0.47
C MET A 132 0.09 -6.70 -0.71
N TRP A 133 -0.64 -7.69 -0.23
CA TRP A 133 -0.43 -9.08 -0.62
C TRP A 133 -1.76 -9.83 -0.63
N SER A 134 -2.07 -10.45 -1.77
CA SER A 134 -3.37 -11.12 -2.00
C SER A 134 -4.56 -10.15 -1.82
N ASN A 135 -5.27 -10.23 -0.70
CA ASN A 135 -6.37 -9.33 -0.36
C ASN A 135 -6.11 -8.52 0.92
N ARG A 136 -4.89 -8.55 1.43
CA ARG A 136 -4.47 -7.81 2.62
C ARG A 136 -3.75 -6.54 2.17
N ILE A 137 -4.10 -5.44 2.82
CA ILE A 137 -3.51 -4.13 2.64
C ILE A 137 -2.98 -3.70 4.01
N TYR A 138 -1.75 -3.23 4.03
CA TYR A 138 -1.10 -2.67 5.20
C TYR A 138 -0.76 -1.23 4.91
N VAL A 139 -1.00 -0.33 5.86
CA VAL A 139 -0.72 1.11 5.67
C VAL A 139 0.18 1.65 6.77
N ALA A 140 1.03 2.62 6.41
CA ALA A 140 1.79 3.40 7.37
C ALA A 140 0.86 4.34 8.17
N ARG A 141 1.26 4.68 9.39
CA ARG A 141 0.60 5.75 10.16
C ARG A 141 1.13 7.14 9.81
N GLY A 142 0.40 8.16 10.26
CA GLY A 142 0.87 9.55 10.23
C GLY A 142 0.58 10.32 8.93
N ARG A 143 0.15 9.64 7.86
CA ARG A 143 -0.34 10.30 6.64
C ARG A 143 -1.67 11.01 6.91
N ASP A 144 -1.90 12.16 6.28
CA ASP A 144 -3.21 12.82 6.37
C ASP A 144 -4.31 11.98 5.71
N SER A 145 -5.57 12.31 5.99
CA SER A 145 -6.70 11.48 5.57
C SER A 145 -6.88 11.42 4.04
N LYS A 146 -6.46 12.45 3.31
CA LYS A 146 -6.58 12.50 1.85
C LYS A 146 -5.47 11.68 1.21
N ARG A 147 -4.22 11.81 1.68
CA ARG A 147 -3.11 10.97 1.24
C ARG A 147 -3.38 9.50 1.55
N LEU A 148 -3.85 9.16 2.75
CA LEU A 148 -4.23 7.79 3.09
C LEU A 148 -5.35 7.25 2.18
N ALA A 149 -6.33 8.08 1.80
CA ALA A 149 -7.36 7.67 0.85
C ALA A 149 -6.77 7.39 -0.55
N ALA A 150 -5.79 8.16 -1.01
CA ALA A 150 -5.06 7.90 -2.24
C ALA A 150 -4.27 6.57 -2.15
N THR A 151 -3.54 6.33 -1.05
CA THR A 151 -2.87 5.05 -0.79
C THR A 151 -3.86 3.88 -0.82
N LEU A 152 -5.05 4.01 -0.21
CA LEU A 152 -6.06 2.95 -0.28
C LEU A 152 -6.56 2.70 -1.72
N ILE A 153 -6.69 3.72 -2.56
CA ILE A 153 -7.02 3.56 -3.97
C ILE A 153 -5.92 2.79 -4.71
N HIS A 154 -4.65 3.14 -4.45
CA HIS A 154 -3.48 2.48 -5.00
C HIS A 154 -3.48 0.99 -4.64
N GLU A 155 -3.55 0.67 -3.35
CA GLU A 155 -3.47 -0.72 -2.89
C GLU A 155 -4.68 -1.55 -3.29
N VAL A 156 -5.89 -0.97 -3.25
CA VAL A 156 -7.09 -1.66 -3.76
C VAL A 156 -6.96 -1.93 -5.26
N ASN A 157 -6.35 -1.04 -6.05
CA ASN A 157 -6.08 -1.31 -7.46
C ASN A 157 -5.20 -2.55 -7.64
N HIS A 158 -4.12 -2.66 -6.86
CA HIS A 158 -3.23 -3.80 -6.94
C HIS A 158 -3.96 -5.09 -6.61
N VAL A 159 -4.74 -5.07 -5.54
CA VAL A 159 -5.55 -6.20 -5.08
C VAL A 159 -6.52 -6.65 -6.19
N VAL A 160 -7.26 -5.75 -6.83
CA VAL A 160 -8.18 -6.14 -7.92
C VAL A 160 -7.47 -6.80 -9.09
N ASN A 161 -6.32 -6.25 -9.45
CA ASN A 161 -5.60 -6.66 -10.63
C ASN A 161 -4.62 -7.81 -10.38
N ARG A 162 -4.64 -8.37 -9.16
CA ARG A 162 -3.76 -9.46 -8.72
C ARG A 162 -2.30 -9.15 -9.02
N SER A 163 -1.86 -7.96 -8.63
CA SER A 163 -0.51 -7.51 -8.95
C SER A 163 0.55 -8.44 -8.38
N GLU A 164 0.28 -9.06 -7.23
CA GLU A 164 1.15 -10.02 -6.57
C GLU A 164 1.52 -11.23 -7.44
N VAL A 165 0.68 -11.62 -8.41
CA VAL A 165 1.02 -12.67 -9.39
C VAL A 165 1.47 -12.11 -10.73
N GLY A 166 0.95 -10.95 -11.13
CA GLY A 166 1.25 -10.34 -12.43
C GLY A 166 2.61 -9.67 -12.52
N TYR A 167 3.20 -9.26 -11.39
CA TYR A 167 4.50 -8.58 -11.36
C TYR A 167 5.59 -9.36 -12.06
N TYR A 168 5.59 -10.69 -11.95
CA TYR A 168 6.73 -11.53 -12.32
C TYR A 168 6.62 -12.13 -13.73
N ASP A 169 5.56 -11.84 -14.48
CA ASP A 169 5.33 -12.43 -15.82
C ASP A 169 6.33 -11.93 -16.88
N ASP A 170 6.67 -10.63 -16.87
CA ASP A 170 7.53 -9.97 -17.88
C ASP A 170 8.26 -8.75 -17.29
N LEU A 171 9.08 -8.97 -16.28
CA LEU A 171 9.84 -7.90 -15.62
C LEU A 171 10.84 -7.23 -16.59
N PRO A 172 10.99 -5.88 -16.57
CA PRO A 172 10.31 -4.92 -15.69
C PRO A 172 8.98 -4.38 -16.26
N THR A 173 8.56 -4.81 -17.45
CA THR A 173 7.38 -4.27 -18.14
C THR A 173 6.10 -4.50 -17.36
N SER A 174 5.91 -5.70 -16.79
CA SER A 174 4.76 -6.01 -15.94
C SER A 174 4.70 -5.11 -14.71
N ALA A 175 5.81 -4.97 -13.97
CA ALA A 175 5.87 -4.07 -12.81
C ALA A 175 5.52 -2.63 -13.18
N PHE A 176 6.13 -2.10 -14.24
CA PHE A 176 5.80 -0.76 -14.72
C PHE A 176 4.30 -0.57 -14.98
N ILE A 177 3.63 -1.51 -15.66
CA ILE A 177 2.19 -1.39 -15.97
C ILE A 177 1.35 -1.41 -14.69
N HIS A 178 1.68 -2.29 -13.75
CA HIS A 178 0.93 -2.43 -12.50
C HIS A 178 1.05 -1.18 -11.62
N GLU A 179 2.26 -0.65 -11.46
CA GLU A 179 2.52 0.57 -10.70
C GLU A 179 1.97 1.82 -11.39
N TYR A 180 2.24 1.99 -12.69
CA TYR A 180 1.74 3.14 -13.43
C TYR A 180 0.22 3.25 -13.33
N ARG A 181 -0.50 2.12 -13.41
CA ARG A 181 -1.94 2.12 -13.22
C ARG A 181 -2.34 2.60 -11.83
N ALA A 182 -1.67 2.13 -10.78
CA ALA A 182 -2.00 2.52 -9.41
C ALA A 182 -1.75 4.03 -9.18
N PHE A 183 -0.58 4.55 -9.56
CA PHE A 183 -0.28 5.98 -9.51
C PHE A 183 -1.18 6.84 -10.41
N TYR A 184 -1.58 6.33 -11.57
CA TYR A 184 -2.53 7.02 -12.44
C TYR A 184 -3.89 7.20 -11.76
N LEU A 185 -4.36 6.21 -10.99
CA LEU A 185 -5.59 6.33 -10.22
C LEU A 185 -5.45 7.27 -9.02
N GLU A 186 -4.29 7.29 -8.36
CA GLU A 186 -3.99 8.32 -7.36
C GLU A 186 -4.06 9.72 -7.98
N ALA A 187 -3.44 9.94 -9.13
CA ALA A 187 -3.47 11.23 -9.82
C ALA A 187 -4.88 11.64 -10.29
N GLN A 188 -5.75 10.68 -10.61
CA GLN A 188 -7.17 10.98 -10.87
C GLN A 188 -7.93 11.38 -9.60
N PHE A 189 -7.59 10.79 -8.46
CA PHE A 189 -8.25 11.06 -7.18
C PHE A 189 -7.74 12.35 -6.53
N ASP A 190 -6.43 12.57 -6.55
CA ASP A 190 -5.72 13.73 -6.02
C ASP A 190 -4.76 14.33 -7.05
N PRO A 191 -5.27 15.10 -8.03
CA PRO A 191 -4.43 15.68 -9.07
C PRO A 191 -3.34 16.64 -8.56
N SER A 192 -3.57 17.30 -7.42
CA SER A 192 -2.62 18.28 -6.87
C SER A 192 -1.30 17.66 -6.43
N GLU A 193 -1.30 16.38 -6.02
CA GLU A 193 -0.07 15.67 -5.62
C GLU A 193 0.84 15.38 -6.82
N TYR A 194 0.28 15.32 -8.03
CA TYR A 194 0.97 14.94 -9.26
C TYR A 194 1.07 16.07 -10.28
N GLU A 195 0.78 17.31 -9.87
CA GLU A 195 0.86 18.46 -10.77
C GLU A 195 2.30 18.67 -11.26
N GLY A 196 2.50 18.59 -12.59
CA GLY A 196 3.82 18.72 -13.20
C GLY A 196 4.71 17.49 -13.11
N ILE A 197 4.23 16.38 -12.53
CA ILE A 197 4.96 15.10 -12.48
C ILE A 197 4.74 14.32 -13.77
N ASP A 198 5.82 13.89 -14.42
CA ASP A 198 5.76 12.85 -15.45
C ASP A 198 5.59 11.50 -14.76
N LEU A 199 4.39 10.94 -14.80
CA LEU A 199 4.07 9.67 -14.14
C LEU A 199 4.89 8.49 -14.67
N VAL A 200 5.30 8.50 -15.95
CA VAL A 200 6.13 7.42 -16.50
C VAL A 200 7.51 7.46 -15.84
N ASP A 201 8.13 8.63 -15.80
CA ASP A 201 9.44 8.83 -15.21
C ASP A 201 9.40 8.65 -13.69
N HIS A 202 8.32 9.09 -13.04
CA HIS A 202 8.07 8.88 -11.61
C HIS A 202 8.08 7.40 -11.26
N VAL A 203 7.26 6.58 -11.92
CA VAL A 203 7.17 5.13 -11.65
C VAL A 203 8.49 4.42 -11.91
N ILE A 204 9.16 4.73 -13.03
CA ILE A 204 10.46 4.14 -13.37
C ILE A 204 11.49 4.46 -12.29
N THR A 205 11.50 5.69 -11.78
CA THR A 205 12.46 6.12 -10.76
C THR A 205 12.14 5.53 -9.40
N SER A 206 10.88 5.61 -8.96
CA SER A 206 10.43 5.12 -7.64
C SER A 206 10.63 3.61 -7.47
N TYR A 207 10.57 2.84 -8.56
CA TYR A 207 10.73 1.37 -8.53
C TYR A 207 12.04 0.90 -9.18
N GLU A 208 12.97 1.82 -9.46
CA GLU A 208 14.28 1.55 -10.05
C GLU A 208 14.23 0.65 -11.30
N LEU A 209 13.20 0.85 -12.13
CA LEU A 209 12.96 -0.01 -13.29
C LEU A 209 13.95 0.31 -14.42
N ASP A 210 14.51 -0.73 -15.05
CA ASP A 210 15.35 -0.55 -16.23
C ASP A 210 14.49 -0.14 -17.44
N ARG A 211 14.36 1.16 -17.67
CA ARG A 211 13.59 1.75 -18.79
C ARG A 211 13.93 1.13 -20.13
N SER A 212 15.20 0.77 -20.37
CA SER A 212 15.64 0.20 -21.64
C SER A 212 15.05 -1.19 -21.93
N LYS A 213 14.57 -1.87 -20.88
CA LYS A 213 13.91 -3.17 -20.96
C LYS A 213 12.38 -3.07 -20.99
N ILE A 214 11.81 -1.88 -20.85
CA ILE A 214 10.36 -1.68 -20.99
C ILE A 214 10.03 -1.48 -22.47
N LYS A 215 9.03 -2.22 -22.97
CA LYS A 215 8.61 -2.15 -24.38
C LYS A 215 8.26 -0.70 -24.76
N PRO A 216 8.81 -0.13 -25.85
CA PRO A 216 8.54 1.26 -26.24
C PRO A 216 7.05 1.57 -26.44
N ALA A 217 6.28 0.62 -26.96
CA ALA A 217 4.83 0.77 -27.12
C ALA A 217 4.09 0.91 -25.78
N VAL A 218 4.59 0.27 -24.71
CA VAL A 218 4.05 0.39 -23.35
C VAL A 218 4.41 1.73 -22.74
N LEU A 219 5.64 2.22 -22.94
CA LEU A 219 6.03 3.56 -22.48
C LEU A 219 5.22 4.67 -23.18
N ALA A 220 4.90 4.51 -24.46
CA ALA A 220 4.10 5.46 -25.21
C ALA A 220 2.61 5.45 -24.83
N ASN A 221 2.08 4.29 -24.42
CA ASN A 221 0.68 4.11 -24.03
C ASN A 221 0.57 3.16 -22.83
N PRO A 222 0.95 3.61 -21.62
CA PRO A 222 0.99 2.75 -20.42
C PRO A 222 -0.40 2.37 -19.91
N VAL A 223 -1.40 3.12 -20.37
CA VAL A 223 -2.83 3.03 -20.10
C VAL A 223 -3.42 1.86 -20.90
N THR A 224 -3.62 0.70 -20.26
CA THR A 224 -4.30 -0.47 -20.86
C THR A 224 -5.78 -0.54 -20.46
N GLU A 225 -6.65 -1.24 -21.20
CA GLU A 225 -8.10 -1.35 -20.88
C GLU A 225 -8.40 -1.83 -19.43
N ARG A 226 -7.43 -2.41 -18.72
CA ARG A 226 -7.50 -2.84 -17.32
C ARG A 226 -7.23 -1.73 -16.29
N LEU A 227 -7.23 -0.45 -16.65
CA LEU A 227 -6.90 0.66 -15.75
C LEU A 227 -7.84 0.79 -14.55
N LEU A 228 -9.14 0.73 -14.84
CA LEU A 228 -10.15 0.85 -13.83
C LEU A 228 -10.63 -0.54 -13.49
N PRO A 229 -10.72 -0.91 -12.21
CA PRO A 229 -11.39 -2.13 -11.83
C PRO A 229 -12.84 -2.03 -12.29
N THR A 230 -13.17 -2.65 -13.42
CA THR A 230 -14.55 -2.61 -13.92
C THR A 230 -15.44 -3.32 -12.90
N ALA A 231 -16.72 -2.93 -12.82
CA ALA A 231 -17.68 -3.66 -12.00
C ALA A 231 -17.73 -5.17 -12.37
N ALA A 232 -17.38 -5.52 -13.61
CA ALA A 232 -17.23 -6.89 -14.07
C ALA A 232 -15.96 -7.57 -13.51
N ALA A 233 -14.80 -6.90 -13.52
CA ALA A 233 -13.56 -7.43 -12.93
C ALA A 233 -13.73 -7.72 -11.43
N TRP A 234 -14.42 -6.82 -10.70
CA TRP A 234 -14.77 -7.05 -9.30
C TRP A 234 -15.70 -8.26 -9.10
N LYS A 235 -16.76 -8.37 -9.90
CA LYS A 235 -17.71 -9.51 -9.82
C LYS A 235 -17.08 -10.85 -10.19
N ALA A 236 -16.14 -10.84 -11.13
CA ALA A 236 -15.44 -12.05 -11.57
C ALA A 236 -14.42 -12.53 -10.53
N ARG A 237 -13.93 -11.64 -9.66
CA ARG A 237 -12.95 -12.01 -8.66
C ARG A 237 -13.58 -12.80 -7.51
N LYS A 238 -13.07 -14.00 -7.29
CA LYS A 238 -13.30 -14.78 -6.07
C LYS A 238 -12.12 -14.56 -5.13
N VAL A 239 -12.10 -13.43 -4.42
CA VAL A 239 -11.01 -13.07 -3.49
C VAL A 239 -10.73 -14.20 -2.49
N SER A 240 -11.77 -14.92 -2.05
CA SER A 240 -11.64 -16.07 -1.16
C SER A 240 -10.94 -17.29 -1.75
N ALA A 241 -10.65 -17.29 -3.06
CA ALA A 241 -9.93 -18.35 -3.76
C ALA A 241 -8.44 -18.04 -3.99
N ASP A 242 -7.97 -16.84 -3.61
CA ASP A 242 -6.55 -16.49 -3.68
C ASP A 242 -5.81 -17.33 -2.62
N VAL A 243 -5.05 -18.32 -3.08
CA VAL A 243 -4.40 -19.32 -2.22
C VAL A 243 -3.26 -18.69 -1.43
N GLU A 244 -3.33 -18.77 -0.11
CA GLU A 244 -2.23 -18.49 0.82
C GLU A 244 -1.14 -19.57 0.68
N THR A 245 -0.25 -19.42 -0.30
CA THR A 245 0.99 -20.22 -0.32
C THR A 245 2.10 -19.44 0.39
N VAL A 246 2.29 -19.77 1.67
CA VAL A 246 3.38 -19.25 2.50
C VAL A 246 4.55 -20.24 2.45
N PRO A 247 5.78 -19.80 2.12
CA PRO A 247 6.98 -20.56 2.47
C PRO A 247 7.18 -20.50 4.00
N PRO A 248 7.49 -21.61 4.69
CA PRO A 248 7.75 -21.63 6.14
C PRO A 248 9.09 -20.90 6.40
N VAL A 249 9.38 -20.12 7.48
CA VAL A 249 8.81 -19.92 8.84
C VAL A 249 9.31 -18.56 9.37
N CYS A 250 8.50 -17.76 10.09
CA CYS A 250 9.06 -16.86 11.13
C CYS A 250 9.19 -17.67 12.41
N ARG A 251 10.40 -17.74 12.96
CA ARG A 251 10.65 -18.42 14.23
C ARG A 251 10.33 -17.49 15.40
#